data_AF-A0A5N6DHH5-F1
#
_entry.id   AF-A0A5N6DHH5-F1
#
_cell.length_a   1.000
_cell.length_b   1.000
_cell.length_c   1.000
_cell.angle_alpha   90.00
_cell.angle_beta   90.00
_cell.angle_gamma   90.00
#
_symmetry.space_group_name_H-M   'P 1'
#
loop_
_entity.id
_entity.type
_entity.pdbx_description
1 polymer ?
#
loop_
_entity_poly.entity_id
_entity_poly.type
_entity_poly.pdbx_seq_one_letter_code
_entity_poly.pdbx_strand_id
1 'polypeptide(L)'
;MPSYANGIHTSLTSCLLCRQQASTGSLILGKFHPGQMSPSKPTVPSIWFHFDCYDILKESYTAGEKPTLEDLQRFAVAVRPLYTPQNKDSIDTASTQEGLLCCFTSDILKDGFTQELFRQFPMEIQAMILEFLGPCWYLIVLGETRRLLEQMRNDGLTQCERLNLTKGLYIGRTKYQGNSYISTISNKPLRLPSTYDQQHIKPPTYTKKIILSIDQVGIRRLQFLERDSKPLPDGGPWYEILETTDCHFDASISWNGLFVRKIGVFAEGWDSIRRIWSSPEVPKLNPWNKNHVRDNNYLDHVKLGAKVQGLIFCYSQGNTIGIYGFTGISKAYETFGKLMNQRAHNSPAYWFYFPINNGELITAAWIRKMKYSSALAWPPALAIKTSLRRDIIFGPQPPAHLNHIYEYQALVQDGDGAISGIVHDGLDPKSTRITEIGVTCNPGCQVEAPGHEPQFGRYECPEIWGRSTPITTWYMTKASLEGLHKVRVCRDLEKSHRPCIGLLLYYEEGRIESLGQVRWDRDLTHDVLAPMYIEKGNIDGKDYIKGIQRDTAFTWPESEVSTRQKIPENGTIIWWFGHLGDKVVIYKDPES
;
A
#
# COMPACT_ATOMS: atom_id res chain seq x y z
N MET A 1 -32.66 26.21 -27.25
CA MET A 1 -31.37 25.53 -27.05
C MET A 1 -30.28 26.57 -26.82
N PRO A 2 -29.63 26.61 -25.65
CA PRO A 2 -28.33 27.24 -25.49
C PRO A 2 -27.23 26.18 -25.31
N SER A 3 -26.09 26.44 -25.95
CA SER A 3 -24.89 25.59 -25.95
C SER A 3 -24.24 25.52 -24.56
N TYR A 4 -24.05 24.31 -24.04
CA TYR A 4 -23.22 24.07 -22.86
C TYR A 4 -21.77 23.85 -23.29
N ALA A 5 -20.89 24.72 -22.78
CA ALA A 5 -19.46 24.67 -22.99
C ALA A 5 -18.82 23.51 -22.23
N ASN A 6 -17.92 22.79 -22.91
CA ASN A 6 -17.08 21.73 -22.37
C ASN A 6 -16.11 22.29 -21.31
N GLY A 7 -16.46 22.14 -20.03
CA GLY A 7 -15.57 22.42 -18.89
C GLY A 7 -15.16 21.11 -18.22
N ILE A 8 -13.85 20.81 -18.24
CA ILE A 8 -13.27 19.63 -17.60
C ILE A 8 -13.36 19.78 -16.07
N HIS A 9 -14.14 18.92 -15.41
CA HIS A 9 -14.33 18.89 -13.96
C HIS A 9 -13.16 18.18 -13.26
N THR A 10 -12.46 18.87 -12.36
CA THR A 10 -11.18 18.40 -11.76
C THR A 10 -11.21 18.02 -10.28
N SER A 11 -12.38 17.82 -9.65
CA SER A 11 -12.41 17.42 -8.21
C SER A 11 -13.15 16.13 -7.86
N LEU A 12 -13.94 15.57 -8.78
CA LEU A 12 -14.47 14.20 -8.70
C LEU A 12 -14.29 13.57 -10.09
N THR A 13 -13.54 12.47 -10.19
CA THR A 13 -13.23 11.83 -11.49
C THR A 13 -14.30 10.83 -11.95
N SER A 14 -15.36 10.61 -11.17
CA SER A 14 -16.41 9.62 -11.43
C SER A 14 -17.82 10.12 -11.14
N CYS A 15 -18.79 9.63 -11.89
CA CYS A 15 -20.23 9.88 -11.70
C CYS A 15 -20.68 9.41 -10.31
N LEU A 16 -21.46 10.22 -9.59
CA LEU A 16 -21.97 9.84 -8.27
C LEU A 16 -22.80 8.55 -8.26
N LEU A 17 -23.60 8.32 -9.30
CA LEU A 17 -24.63 7.28 -9.32
C LEU A 17 -24.08 5.92 -9.77
N CYS A 18 -23.17 5.90 -10.74
CA CYS A 18 -22.59 4.65 -11.26
C CYS A 18 -21.09 4.47 -10.95
N ARG A 19 -20.42 5.50 -10.41
CA ARG A 19 -18.99 5.53 -10.04
C ARG A 19 -18.00 5.33 -11.19
N GLN A 20 -18.47 5.39 -12.43
CA GLN A 20 -17.62 5.33 -13.63
C GLN A 20 -17.13 6.73 -14.05
N GLN A 21 -15.97 6.79 -14.69
CA GLN A 21 -15.44 8.02 -15.27
C GLN A 21 -16.28 8.45 -16.48
N ALA A 22 -16.34 9.75 -16.74
CA ALA A 22 -16.97 10.25 -17.95
C ALA A 22 -16.10 9.90 -19.16
N SER A 23 -16.72 9.30 -20.18
CA SER A 23 -16.07 9.12 -21.48
C SER A 23 -16.21 10.38 -22.32
N THR A 24 -15.33 10.55 -23.32
CA THR A 24 -15.42 11.65 -24.29
C THR A 24 -16.80 11.65 -24.96
N GLY A 25 -17.55 12.76 -24.82
CA GLY A 25 -18.91 12.89 -25.37
C GLY A 25 -20.05 12.58 -24.40
N SER A 26 -19.77 12.15 -23.16
CA SER A 26 -20.80 11.95 -22.13
C SER A 26 -21.50 13.25 -21.75
N LEU A 27 -22.84 13.24 -21.73
CA LEU A 27 -23.63 14.33 -21.16
C LEU A 27 -23.58 14.26 -19.63
N ILE A 28 -23.16 15.35 -18.99
CA ILE A 28 -22.97 15.43 -17.55
C ILE A 28 -23.94 16.45 -16.96
N LEU A 29 -24.58 16.09 -15.85
CA LEU A 29 -25.37 16.99 -15.01
C LEU A 29 -24.58 17.35 -13.75
N GLY A 30 -24.47 18.63 -13.40
CA GLY A 30 -23.75 19.09 -12.20
C GLY A 30 -24.05 20.53 -11.78
N LYS A 31 -23.73 20.88 -10.53
CA LYS A 31 -23.83 22.27 -10.03
C LYS A 31 -22.68 23.11 -10.59
N PHE A 32 -23.01 24.09 -11.43
CA PHE A 32 -22.10 25.18 -11.80
C PHE A 32 -22.22 26.31 -10.76
N HIS A 33 -21.14 26.63 -10.04
CA HIS A 33 -20.99 27.94 -9.39
C HIS A 33 -19.93 28.73 -10.15
N PRO A 34 -20.30 29.50 -11.18
CA PRO A 34 -19.40 30.46 -11.77
C PRO A 34 -19.32 31.66 -10.80
N GLY A 35 -18.19 31.78 -10.10
CA GLY A 35 -17.81 33.00 -9.38
C GLY A 35 -18.16 33.04 -7.90
N GLN A 36 -17.23 32.60 -7.05
CA GLN A 36 -16.83 33.31 -5.81
C GLN A 36 -15.69 32.52 -5.15
N MET A 37 -14.45 32.91 -5.43
CA MET A 37 -13.33 32.58 -4.55
C MET A 37 -13.40 33.53 -3.36
N SER A 38 -13.88 33.04 -2.22
CA SER A 38 -13.58 33.65 -0.92
C SER A 38 -13.01 32.57 0.01
N PRO A 39 -11.99 32.87 0.83
CA PRO A 39 -11.10 31.83 1.36
C PRO A 39 -11.60 31.15 2.65
N SER A 40 -12.86 31.32 3.06
CA SER A 40 -13.26 31.04 4.46
C SER A 40 -14.49 30.15 4.67
N LYS A 41 -14.98 29.44 3.64
CA LYS A 41 -15.97 28.35 3.84
C LYS A 41 -15.55 27.09 3.08
N PRO A 42 -15.68 25.89 3.66
CA PRO A 42 -15.44 24.65 2.92
C PRO A 42 -16.42 24.59 1.75
N THR A 43 -15.89 24.66 0.53
CA THR A 43 -16.66 24.55 -0.71
C THR A 43 -17.38 23.20 -0.74
N VAL A 44 -18.69 23.24 -0.89
CA VAL A 44 -19.52 22.04 -1.13
C VAL A 44 -18.93 21.33 -2.36
N PRO A 45 -18.60 20.02 -2.28
CA PRO A 45 -18.03 19.31 -3.42
C PRO A 45 -18.96 19.43 -4.63
N SER A 46 -18.40 19.69 -5.81
CA SER A 46 -19.14 19.78 -7.06
C SER A 46 -19.61 18.39 -7.47
N ILE A 47 -20.83 18.04 -7.09
CA ILE A 47 -21.46 16.77 -7.45
C ILE A 47 -21.80 16.79 -8.94
N TRP A 48 -21.49 15.69 -9.63
CA TRP A 48 -21.92 15.46 -10.99
C TRP A 48 -22.30 14.00 -11.22
N PHE A 49 -23.11 13.77 -12.25
CA PHE A 49 -23.52 12.44 -12.70
C PHE A 49 -23.80 12.43 -14.20
N HIS A 50 -23.70 11.26 -14.84
CA HIS A 50 -24.12 11.11 -16.23
C HIS A 50 -25.62 11.39 -16.35
N PHE A 51 -26.03 12.03 -17.44
CA PHE A 51 -27.42 12.29 -17.76
C PHE A 51 -28.24 10.98 -17.75
N ASP A 52 -27.76 9.96 -18.47
CA ASP A 52 -28.42 8.65 -18.57
C ASP A 52 -28.56 7.95 -17.21
N CYS A 53 -27.57 8.09 -16.33
CA CYS A 53 -27.63 7.54 -14.97
C CYS A 53 -28.72 8.21 -14.13
N TYR A 54 -28.93 9.51 -14.31
CA TYR A 54 -29.97 10.22 -13.58
C TYR A 54 -31.36 9.92 -14.15
N ASP A 55 -31.49 9.86 -15.47
CA ASP A 55 -32.77 9.60 -16.12
C ASP A 55 -33.26 8.19 -15.79
N ILE A 56 -32.41 7.16 -15.90
CA ILE A 56 -32.82 5.79 -15.56
C ILE A 56 -33.19 5.66 -14.07
N LEU A 57 -32.44 6.35 -13.20
CA LEU A 57 -32.77 6.39 -11.78
C LEU A 57 -34.14 7.05 -11.58
N LYS A 58 -34.41 8.18 -12.22
CA LYS A 58 -35.66 8.93 -12.09
C LYS A 58 -36.86 8.16 -12.63
N GLU A 59 -36.69 7.43 -13.74
CA GLU A 59 -37.73 6.60 -14.35
C GLU A 59 -38.11 5.41 -13.48
N SER A 60 -37.17 4.90 -12.68
CA SER A 60 -37.48 3.82 -11.73
C SER A 60 -38.40 4.24 -10.56
N TYR A 61 -38.65 5.54 -10.35
CA TYR A 61 -39.55 6.05 -9.30
C TYR A 61 -40.92 6.46 -9.85
N THR A 62 -41.95 6.28 -9.03
CA THR A 62 -43.27 6.87 -9.29
C THR A 62 -43.20 8.40 -9.24
N ALA A 63 -44.15 9.10 -9.87
CA ALA A 63 -44.07 10.55 -10.09
C ALA A 63 -43.92 11.42 -8.82
N GLY A 64 -44.32 10.91 -7.64
CA GLY A 64 -44.20 11.59 -6.34
C GLY A 64 -43.01 11.16 -5.47
N GLU A 65 -42.26 10.12 -5.85
CA GLU A 65 -41.16 9.55 -5.05
C GLU A 65 -39.77 9.85 -5.61
N LYS A 66 -39.72 10.65 -6.68
CA LYS A 66 -38.50 10.97 -7.42
C LYS A 66 -37.46 11.66 -6.53
N PRO A 67 -36.17 11.32 -6.68
CA PRO A 67 -35.13 11.97 -5.92
C PRO A 67 -35.04 13.46 -6.10
N THR A 68 -35.04 14.17 -4.98
CA THR A 68 -34.76 15.61 -4.95
C THR A 68 -33.26 15.85 -5.05
N LEU A 69 -32.88 17.08 -5.41
CA LEU A 69 -31.48 17.48 -5.42
C LEU A 69 -30.84 17.41 -4.01
N GLU A 70 -31.63 17.64 -2.96
CA GLU A 70 -31.17 17.52 -1.57
C GLU A 70 -30.85 16.07 -1.22
N ASP A 71 -31.67 15.11 -1.66
CA ASP A 71 -31.37 13.69 -1.48
C ASP A 71 -30.05 13.31 -2.15
N LEU A 72 -29.83 13.77 -3.39
CA LEU A 72 -28.59 13.48 -4.10
C LEU A 72 -27.37 14.10 -3.41
N GLN A 73 -27.53 15.28 -2.80
CA GLN A 73 -26.47 15.92 -2.00
C GLN A 73 -26.17 15.13 -0.73
N ARG A 74 -27.21 14.75 0.03
CA ARG A 74 -27.06 13.92 1.23
C ARG A 74 -26.42 12.58 0.89
N PHE A 75 -26.83 11.96 -0.21
CA PHE A 75 -26.25 10.72 -0.71
C PHE A 75 -24.77 10.91 -1.05
N ALA A 76 -24.41 11.97 -1.77
CA ALA A 76 -23.02 12.28 -2.09
C ALA A 76 -22.14 12.44 -0.85
N VAL A 77 -22.66 13.11 0.20
CA VAL A 77 -21.96 13.20 1.48
C VAL A 77 -21.84 11.83 2.14
N ALA A 78 -22.91 11.02 2.09
CA ALA A 78 -22.99 9.70 2.70
C ALA A 78 -22.02 8.70 2.07
N VAL A 79 -21.87 8.67 0.74
CA VAL A 79 -20.98 7.73 0.03
C VAL A 79 -19.58 8.27 -0.24
N ARG A 80 -19.30 9.52 0.18
CA ARG A 80 -17.96 10.12 0.01
C ARG A 80 -16.90 9.25 0.69
N PRO A 81 -15.82 8.88 -0.01
CA PRO A 81 -14.73 8.14 0.62
C PRO A 81 -13.93 9.04 1.57
N LEU A 82 -13.47 8.49 2.70
CA LEU A 82 -12.62 9.16 3.68
C LEU A 82 -11.20 9.42 3.15
N TYR A 83 -10.77 8.60 2.20
CA TYR A 83 -9.50 8.70 1.50
C TYR A 83 -9.58 8.00 0.14
N THR A 84 -8.64 8.29 -0.76
CA THR A 84 -8.65 7.70 -2.11
C THR A 84 -8.43 6.19 -2.06
N PRO A 85 -9.36 5.35 -2.56
CA PRO A 85 -9.18 3.90 -2.57
C PRO A 85 -8.05 3.51 -3.53
N GLN A 86 -7.17 2.61 -3.07
CA GLN A 86 -5.99 2.16 -3.82
C GLN A 86 -6.32 1.11 -4.91
N ASN A 87 -7.49 0.46 -4.83
CA ASN A 87 -7.91 -0.57 -5.79
C ASN A 87 -9.40 -0.36 -6.16
N LYS A 88 -9.68 -0.05 -7.43
CA LYS A 88 -11.04 0.25 -7.91
C LYS A 88 -11.74 -0.95 -8.56
N ASP A 89 -10.98 -1.91 -9.08
CA ASP A 89 -11.51 -2.84 -10.09
C ASP A 89 -12.41 -3.94 -9.49
N SER A 90 -12.18 -4.39 -8.25
CA SER A 90 -13.00 -5.44 -7.63
C SER A 90 -14.31 -4.95 -6.99
N ILE A 91 -14.42 -3.64 -6.76
CA ILE A 91 -15.40 -3.04 -5.83
C ILE A 91 -16.78 -2.91 -6.50
N ASP A 92 -16.83 -2.61 -7.79
CA ASP A 92 -18.08 -2.36 -8.52
C ASP A 92 -18.74 -3.64 -9.08
N THR A 93 -18.04 -4.78 -9.04
CA THR A 93 -18.59 -6.08 -9.45
C THR A 93 -19.72 -6.53 -8.52
N ALA A 94 -19.58 -6.33 -7.20
CA ALA A 94 -20.62 -6.67 -6.24
C ALA A 94 -21.87 -5.79 -6.39
N SER A 95 -21.68 -4.50 -6.70
CA SER A 95 -22.79 -3.58 -6.99
C SER A 95 -23.50 -3.94 -8.29
N THR A 96 -22.77 -4.46 -9.28
CA THR A 96 -23.36 -5.02 -10.51
C THR A 96 -24.19 -6.27 -10.21
N GLN A 97 -23.70 -7.17 -9.35
CA GLN A 97 -24.45 -8.34 -8.90
C GLN A 97 -25.76 -7.94 -8.21
N GLU A 98 -25.73 -6.90 -7.36
CA GLU A 98 -26.94 -6.40 -6.71
C GLU A 98 -27.96 -5.92 -7.75
N GLY A 99 -27.51 -5.18 -8.77
CA GLY A 99 -28.35 -4.76 -9.89
C GLY A 99 -28.93 -5.93 -10.68
N LEU A 100 -28.14 -6.97 -10.97
CA LEU A 100 -28.64 -8.17 -11.69
C LEU A 100 -29.79 -8.85 -10.96
N LEU A 101 -29.75 -8.85 -9.63
CA LEU A 101 -30.75 -9.50 -8.77
C LEU A 101 -31.90 -8.58 -8.34
N CYS A 102 -31.89 -7.33 -8.79
CA CYS A 102 -32.85 -6.30 -8.40
C CYS A 102 -34.14 -6.38 -9.23
N CYS A 103 -35.30 -6.16 -8.63
CA CYS A 103 -36.56 -6.20 -9.37
C CYS A 103 -36.64 -5.10 -10.46
N PHE A 104 -36.02 -3.94 -10.24
CA PHE A 104 -36.05 -2.79 -11.15
C PHE A 104 -35.24 -3.01 -12.45
N THR A 105 -34.47 -4.08 -12.56
CA THR A 105 -33.71 -4.43 -13.77
C THR A 105 -34.36 -5.56 -14.57
N SER A 106 -35.39 -6.22 -14.01
CA SER A 106 -36.04 -7.39 -14.61
C SER A 106 -36.57 -7.11 -16.02
N ASP A 107 -37.22 -5.96 -16.21
CA ASP A 107 -37.79 -5.57 -17.51
C ASP A 107 -36.73 -5.29 -18.58
N ILE A 108 -35.55 -4.83 -18.15
CA ILE A 108 -34.41 -4.55 -19.04
C ILE A 108 -33.73 -5.86 -19.46
N LEU A 109 -33.68 -6.84 -18.55
CA LEU A 109 -32.92 -8.08 -18.71
C LEU A 109 -33.75 -9.25 -19.29
N LYS A 110 -35.08 -9.11 -19.37
CA LYS A 110 -36.05 -10.18 -19.67
C LYS A 110 -35.78 -11.02 -20.92
N ASP A 111 -35.16 -10.43 -21.95
CA ASP A 111 -34.97 -11.10 -23.24
C ASP A 111 -33.69 -11.97 -23.30
N GLY A 112 -32.80 -11.85 -22.31
CA GLY A 112 -31.50 -12.53 -22.31
C GLY A 112 -31.01 -13.05 -20.96
N PHE A 113 -31.70 -12.74 -19.86
CA PHE A 113 -31.29 -13.14 -18.51
C PHE A 113 -32.50 -13.34 -17.60
N THR A 114 -32.46 -14.41 -16.81
CA THR A 114 -33.45 -14.70 -15.76
C THR A 114 -32.74 -14.81 -14.42
N GLN A 115 -33.24 -14.05 -13.43
CA GLN A 115 -32.65 -14.01 -12.09
C GLN A 115 -32.75 -15.38 -11.40
N GLU A 116 -33.82 -16.12 -11.66
CA GLU A 116 -34.06 -17.46 -11.13
C GLU A 116 -32.97 -18.44 -11.58
N LEU A 117 -32.62 -18.45 -12.87
CA LEU A 117 -31.54 -19.29 -13.39
C LEU A 117 -30.19 -18.86 -12.83
N PHE A 118 -29.93 -17.55 -12.75
CA PHE A 118 -28.67 -17.06 -12.19
C PHE A 118 -28.46 -17.51 -10.75
N ARG A 119 -29.51 -17.47 -9.92
CA ARG A 119 -29.46 -17.94 -8.51
C ARG A 119 -29.23 -19.45 -8.38
N GLN A 120 -29.53 -20.25 -9.42
CA GLN A 120 -29.30 -21.70 -9.41
C GLN A 120 -27.85 -22.08 -9.72
N PHE A 121 -27.07 -21.19 -10.32
CA PHE A 121 -25.67 -21.48 -10.59
C PHE A 121 -24.85 -21.57 -9.30
N PRO A 122 -23.82 -22.44 -9.23
CA PRO A 122 -22.82 -22.41 -8.18
C PRO A 122 -22.16 -21.03 -8.07
N MET A 123 -21.70 -20.68 -6.86
CA MET A 123 -21.09 -19.38 -6.59
C MET A 123 -19.88 -19.10 -7.49
N GLU A 124 -19.14 -20.13 -7.87
CA GLU A 124 -17.99 -20.06 -8.78
C GLU A 124 -18.42 -19.61 -10.18
N ILE A 125 -19.52 -20.15 -10.70
CA ILE A 125 -20.06 -19.79 -12.01
C ILE A 125 -20.66 -18.39 -11.99
N GLN A 126 -21.38 -18.04 -10.91
CA GLN A 126 -21.86 -16.68 -10.72
C GLN A 126 -20.69 -15.67 -10.71
N ALA A 127 -19.59 -16.00 -10.00
CA ALA A 127 -18.40 -15.16 -9.96
C ALA A 127 -17.75 -15.00 -11.35
N MET A 128 -17.64 -16.08 -12.14
CA MET A 128 -17.12 -16.00 -13.51
C MET A 128 -17.98 -15.12 -14.43
N ILE A 129 -19.31 -15.23 -14.32
CA ILE A 129 -20.24 -14.38 -15.09
C ILE A 129 -20.06 -12.91 -14.69
N LEU A 130 -19.98 -12.63 -13.40
CA LEU A 130 -19.79 -11.28 -12.88
C LEU A 130 -18.43 -10.68 -13.29
N GLU A 131 -17.37 -11.48 -13.27
CA GLU A 131 -16.05 -11.08 -13.74
C GLU A 131 -16.06 -10.76 -15.24
N PHE A 132 -16.79 -11.55 -16.04
CA PHE A 132 -16.98 -11.31 -17.46
C PHE A 132 -17.78 -10.03 -17.75
N LEU A 133 -18.87 -9.80 -17.00
CA LEU A 133 -19.71 -8.60 -17.15
C LEU A 133 -18.99 -7.33 -16.72
N GLY A 134 -18.14 -7.42 -15.69
CA GLY A 134 -17.47 -6.28 -15.10
C GLY A 134 -18.45 -5.25 -14.52
N PRO A 135 -17.99 -4.02 -14.25
CA PRO A 135 -18.83 -2.97 -13.70
C PRO A 135 -19.84 -2.45 -14.74
N CYS A 136 -21.13 -2.64 -14.46
CA CYS A 136 -22.21 -2.21 -15.35
C CYS A 136 -22.98 -1.02 -14.76
N TRP A 137 -22.93 0.14 -15.44
CA TRP A 137 -23.42 1.40 -14.86
C TRP A 137 -24.90 1.37 -14.48
N TYR A 138 -25.80 0.86 -15.33
CA TYR A 138 -27.24 0.91 -15.08
C TYR A 138 -27.66 -0.09 -13.98
N LEU A 139 -26.97 -1.23 -13.90
CA LEU A 139 -27.16 -2.21 -12.83
C LEU A 139 -26.75 -1.63 -11.47
N ILE A 140 -25.63 -0.90 -11.43
CA ILE A 140 -25.19 -0.18 -10.21
C ILE A 140 -26.22 0.88 -9.80
N VAL A 141 -26.74 1.65 -10.76
CA VAL A 141 -27.71 2.71 -10.51
C VAL A 141 -29.04 2.16 -9.97
N LEU A 142 -29.60 1.16 -10.65
CA LEU A 142 -30.93 0.62 -10.34
C LEU A 142 -30.93 -0.37 -9.16
N GLY A 143 -29.80 -1.03 -8.90
CA GLY A 143 -29.62 -1.90 -7.74
C GLY A 143 -29.20 -1.08 -6.51
N GLU A 144 -27.89 -0.95 -6.35
CA GLU A 144 -27.27 -0.42 -5.12
C GLU A 144 -27.58 1.05 -4.85
N THR A 145 -27.43 1.92 -5.84
CA THR A 145 -27.63 3.36 -5.64
C THR A 145 -29.09 3.69 -5.30
N ARG A 146 -30.05 3.10 -6.03
CA ARG A 146 -31.47 3.25 -5.73
C ARG A 146 -31.82 2.75 -4.33
N ARG A 147 -31.42 1.53 -3.96
CA ARG A 147 -31.68 0.97 -2.62
C ARG A 147 -31.13 1.86 -1.52
N LEU A 148 -29.90 2.35 -1.66
CA LEU A 148 -29.27 3.19 -0.65
C LEU A 148 -29.92 4.58 -0.54
N LEU A 149 -30.39 5.14 -1.65
CA LEU A 149 -31.17 6.38 -1.63
C LEU A 149 -32.49 6.21 -0.87
N GLU A 150 -33.21 5.13 -1.13
CA GLU A 150 -34.46 4.81 -0.42
C GLU A 150 -34.21 4.59 1.07
N GLN A 151 -33.19 3.81 1.41
CA GLN A 151 -32.75 3.59 2.79
C GLN A 151 -32.45 4.93 3.49
N MET A 152 -31.68 5.82 2.87
CA MET A 152 -31.34 7.11 3.46
C MET A 152 -32.56 8.03 3.67
N ARG A 153 -33.58 7.93 2.81
CA ARG A 153 -34.85 8.67 2.96
C ARG A 153 -35.71 8.13 4.07
N ASN A 154 -35.76 6.80 4.20
CA ASN A 154 -36.61 6.09 5.15
C ASN A 154 -36.00 6.03 6.56
N ASP A 155 -34.69 6.26 6.69
CA ASP A 155 -33.98 6.27 7.97
C ASP A 155 -34.38 7.50 8.82
N GLY A 156 -35.51 7.39 9.52
CA GLY A 156 -35.83 8.16 10.74
C GLY A 156 -35.10 7.61 11.97
N LEU A 157 -33.87 7.13 11.78
CA LEU A 157 -33.14 6.37 12.80
C LEU A 157 -32.91 7.23 14.04
N THR A 158 -33.24 6.67 15.21
CA THR A 158 -32.94 7.30 16.49
C THR A 158 -31.42 7.33 16.65
N GLN A 159 -30.83 8.48 16.35
CA GLN A 159 -29.40 8.69 16.37
C GLN A 159 -28.93 8.74 17.82
N CYS A 160 -28.04 7.83 18.16
CA CYS A 160 -27.37 7.84 19.45
C CYS A 160 -26.04 8.57 19.24
N GLU A 161 -25.86 9.75 19.82
CA GLU A 161 -24.57 10.46 19.75
C GLU A 161 -23.56 9.92 20.76
N ARG A 162 -24.06 9.31 21.84
CA ARG A 162 -23.25 8.79 22.95
C ARG A 162 -23.64 7.35 23.31
N LEU A 163 -22.70 6.43 23.18
CA LEU A 163 -22.84 5.04 23.58
C LEU A 163 -22.15 4.79 24.89
N ASN A 164 -22.70 3.85 25.65
CA ASN A 164 -21.99 3.17 26.71
C ASN A 164 -21.55 1.79 26.23
N LEU A 165 -20.24 1.58 26.06
CA LEU A 165 -19.69 0.32 25.51
C LEU A 165 -19.58 -0.81 26.55
N THR A 166 -20.05 -0.59 27.79
CA THR A 166 -20.16 -1.64 28.81
C THR A 166 -21.52 -2.36 28.76
N LYS A 167 -22.51 -1.75 28.08
CA LYS A 167 -23.85 -2.31 27.91
C LYS A 167 -23.97 -3.06 26.59
N GLY A 168 -25.01 -3.88 26.45
CA GLY A 168 -25.36 -4.49 25.17
C GLY A 168 -25.51 -3.44 24.06
N LEU A 169 -25.02 -3.78 22.88
CA LEU A 169 -24.98 -2.92 21.69
C LEU A 169 -25.79 -3.57 20.58
N TYR A 170 -26.81 -2.87 20.11
CA TYR A 170 -27.58 -3.23 18.93
C TYR A 170 -26.99 -2.49 17.73
N ILE A 171 -26.62 -3.23 16.70
CA ILE A 171 -25.94 -2.74 15.51
C ILE A 171 -26.82 -3.02 14.30
N GLY A 172 -27.12 -1.97 13.53
CA GLY A 172 -27.71 -2.08 12.21
C GLY A 172 -26.61 -2.03 11.15
N ARG A 173 -26.80 -2.78 10.06
CA ARG A 173 -25.84 -2.85 8.97
C ARG A 173 -26.42 -2.49 7.61
N THR A 174 -25.54 -2.01 6.75
CA THR A 174 -25.83 -1.65 5.36
C THR A 174 -24.76 -2.22 4.45
N LYS A 175 -25.18 -2.85 3.35
CA LYS A 175 -24.27 -3.31 2.30
C LYS A 175 -23.97 -2.17 1.32
N TYR A 176 -22.69 -2.00 0.99
CA TYR A 176 -22.22 -1.08 -0.04
C TYR A 176 -20.94 -1.65 -0.67
N GLN A 177 -20.87 -1.69 -1.99
CA GLN A 177 -19.74 -2.18 -2.75
C GLN A 177 -19.28 -3.59 -2.31
N GLY A 178 -20.25 -4.48 -2.07
CA GLY A 178 -20.02 -5.85 -1.61
C GLY A 178 -19.60 -6.01 -0.14
N ASN A 179 -19.36 -4.92 0.58
CA ASN A 179 -18.97 -4.93 1.99
C ASN A 179 -20.14 -4.56 2.89
N SER A 180 -20.11 -5.08 4.13
CA SER A 180 -21.10 -4.77 5.15
C SER A 180 -20.54 -3.77 6.15
N TYR A 181 -21.25 -2.65 6.33
CA TYR A 181 -20.87 -1.53 7.19
C TYR A 181 -21.85 -1.34 8.32
N ILE A 182 -21.35 -0.84 9.45
CA ILE A 182 -22.19 -0.36 10.54
C ILE A 182 -22.89 0.92 10.09
N SER A 183 -24.21 0.89 10.02
CA SER A 183 -25.03 2.06 9.68
C SER A 183 -25.60 2.76 10.90
N THR A 184 -25.88 2.00 11.97
CA THR A 184 -26.33 2.54 13.24
C THR A 184 -25.91 1.64 14.40
N ILE A 185 -25.78 2.22 15.58
CA ILE A 185 -25.43 1.52 16.81
C ILE A 185 -26.13 2.19 18.00
N SER A 186 -26.68 1.40 18.91
CA SER A 186 -27.45 1.89 20.06
C SER A 186 -27.37 0.93 21.24
N ASN A 187 -27.48 1.46 22.47
CA ASN A 187 -27.68 0.63 23.66
C ASN A 187 -29.12 0.12 23.82
N LYS A 188 -30.05 0.59 22.98
CA LYS A 188 -31.46 0.16 22.96
C LYS A 188 -31.74 -0.67 21.70
N PRO A 189 -32.69 -1.62 21.75
CA PRO A 189 -33.13 -2.36 20.57
C PRO A 189 -33.49 -1.43 19.41
N LEU A 190 -32.98 -1.75 18.22
CA LEU A 190 -33.23 -0.98 17.01
C LEU A 190 -34.59 -1.36 16.41
N ARG A 191 -35.41 -0.36 16.08
CA ARG A 191 -36.64 -0.56 15.30
C ARG A 191 -36.33 -0.39 13.81
N LEU A 192 -35.64 -1.36 13.23
CA LEU A 192 -35.32 -1.38 11.80
C LEU A 192 -36.28 -2.29 11.03
N PRO A 193 -36.58 -1.98 9.75
CA PRO A 193 -37.25 -2.91 8.85
C PRO A 193 -36.53 -4.26 8.76
N SER A 194 -37.25 -5.33 8.44
CA SER A 194 -36.71 -6.70 8.32
C SER A 194 -35.62 -6.86 7.25
N THR A 195 -35.45 -5.87 6.37
CA THR A 195 -34.42 -5.83 5.33
C THR A 195 -33.04 -5.46 5.84
N TYR A 196 -32.92 -5.02 7.10
CA TYR A 196 -31.64 -4.68 7.71
C TYR A 196 -31.07 -5.86 8.49
N ASP A 197 -29.80 -6.15 8.25
CA ASP A 197 -29.04 -7.07 9.09
C ASP A 197 -28.84 -6.43 10.46
N GLN A 198 -29.40 -7.06 11.50
CA GLN A 198 -29.22 -6.64 12.89
C GLN A 198 -28.28 -7.59 13.63
N GLN A 199 -27.39 -7.02 14.44
CA GLN A 199 -26.54 -7.78 15.34
C GLN A 199 -26.66 -7.21 16.75
N HIS A 200 -26.80 -8.08 17.74
CA HIS A 200 -26.63 -7.71 19.15
C HIS A 200 -25.27 -8.20 19.63
N ILE A 201 -24.44 -7.28 20.09
CA ILE A 201 -23.15 -7.58 20.72
C ILE A 201 -23.30 -7.35 22.20
N LYS A 202 -22.97 -8.37 23.00
CA LYS A 202 -22.79 -8.22 24.44
C LYS A 202 -21.30 -8.12 24.72
N PRO A 203 -20.79 -6.94 25.14
CA PRO A 203 -19.39 -6.81 25.53
C PRO A 203 -19.06 -7.77 26.68
N PRO A 204 -17.83 -8.31 26.73
CA PRO A 204 -17.38 -9.10 27.86
C PRO A 204 -17.33 -8.23 29.12
N THR A 205 -17.44 -8.87 30.28
CA THR A 205 -17.41 -8.19 31.59
C THR A 205 -16.11 -7.40 31.78
N TYR A 206 -15.00 -7.88 31.20
CA TYR A 206 -13.71 -7.20 31.24
C TYR A 206 -13.15 -7.02 29.83
N THR A 207 -13.36 -5.84 29.25
CA THR A 207 -12.78 -5.47 27.95
C THR A 207 -11.42 -4.82 28.18
N LYS A 208 -10.37 -5.35 27.53
CA LYS A 208 -9.03 -4.74 27.52
C LYS A 208 -8.73 -4.02 26.22
N LYS A 209 -9.27 -4.52 25.10
CA LYS A 209 -9.06 -3.94 23.78
C LYS A 209 -10.37 -3.83 23.01
N ILE A 210 -10.54 -2.72 22.30
CA ILE A 210 -11.60 -2.50 21.32
C ILE A 210 -10.94 -2.37 19.96
N ILE A 211 -11.42 -3.12 18.98
CA ILE A 211 -10.86 -3.12 17.62
C ILE A 211 -11.94 -2.72 16.64
N LEU A 212 -11.66 -1.69 15.85
CA LEU A 212 -12.51 -1.21 14.77
C LEU A 212 -11.88 -1.58 13.44
N SER A 213 -12.52 -2.44 12.65
CA SER A 213 -12.16 -2.66 11.26
C SER A 213 -12.75 -1.52 10.42
N ILE A 214 -11.91 -0.80 9.69
CA ILE A 214 -12.27 0.42 8.96
C ILE A 214 -11.72 0.40 7.52
N ASP A 215 -12.39 1.10 6.63
CA ASP A 215 -11.92 1.37 5.27
C ASP A 215 -12.28 2.79 4.79
N GLN A 216 -12.24 3.05 3.48
CA GLN A 216 -12.59 4.35 2.91
C GLN A 216 -14.07 4.73 3.10
N VAL A 217 -14.96 3.77 3.34
CA VAL A 217 -16.40 3.99 3.51
C VAL A 217 -16.76 4.11 4.98
N GLY A 218 -16.17 3.34 5.88
CA GLY A 218 -16.49 3.48 7.30
C GLY A 218 -16.13 2.26 8.12
N ILE A 219 -16.85 2.09 9.23
CA ILE A 219 -16.59 0.98 10.15
C ILE A 219 -17.32 -0.28 9.66
N ARG A 220 -16.55 -1.34 9.41
CA ARG A 220 -17.06 -2.66 8.99
C ARG A 220 -17.41 -3.55 10.19
N ARG A 221 -16.55 -3.50 11.21
CA ARG A 221 -16.67 -4.36 12.40
C ARG A 221 -16.17 -3.67 13.66
N LEU A 222 -16.83 -3.98 14.76
CA LEU A 222 -16.48 -3.62 16.12
C LEU A 222 -16.25 -4.92 16.91
N GLN A 223 -15.10 -5.07 17.55
CA GLN A 223 -14.74 -6.22 18.38
C GLN A 223 -14.33 -5.77 19.79
N PHE A 224 -14.72 -6.55 20.78
CA PHE A 224 -14.33 -6.40 22.17
C PHE A 224 -13.51 -7.61 22.57
N LEU A 225 -12.29 -7.39 23.07
CA LEU A 225 -11.37 -8.46 23.44
C LEU A 225 -10.96 -8.36 24.90
N GLU A 226 -10.94 -9.52 25.55
CA GLU A 226 -10.30 -9.74 26.84
C GLU A 226 -8.77 -9.89 26.67
N ARG A 227 -8.02 -10.03 27.78
CA ARG A 227 -6.55 -9.95 27.79
C ARG A 227 -5.86 -10.91 26.82
N ASP A 228 -6.36 -12.13 26.69
CA ASP A 228 -5.69 -13.22 25.95
C ASP A 228 -6.47 -13.64 24.68
N SER A 229 -7.54 -12.92 24.36
CA SER A 229 -8.35 -13.18 23.17
C SER A 229 -7.66 -12.65 21.92
N LYS A 230 -7.57 -13.49 20.89
CA LYS A 230 -7.06 -13.08 19.58
C LYS A 230 -8.15 -12.36 18.79
N PRO A 231 -7.80 -11.29 18.06
CA PRO A 231 -8.74 -10.65 17.16
C PRO A 231 -9.10 -11.57 15.99
N LEU A 232 -10.32 -11.42 15.48
CA LEU A 232 -10.73 -12.08 14.24
C LEU A 232 -10.50 -11.11 13.06
N PRO A 233 -9.67 -11.47 12.07
CA PRO A 233 -9.55 -10.67 10.86
C PRO A 233 -10.84 -10.78 10.04
N ASP A 234 -11.22 -9.69 9.37
CA ASP A 234 -12.43 -9.65 8.54
C ASP A 234 -12.17 -9.17 7.11
N GLY A 235 -10.90 -9.18 6.70
CA GLY A 235 -10.48 -8.66 5.41
C GLY A 235 -10.58 -7.13 5.31
N GLY A 236 -10.77 -6.43 6.44
CA GLY A 236 -10.58 -4.99 6.56
C GLY A 236 -9.16 -4.59 6.16
N PRO A 237 -8.97 -3.50 5.41
CA PRO A 237 -7.64 -2.99 5.10
C PRO A 237 -6.96 -2.34 6.31
N TRP A 238 -7.75 -1.90 7.31
CA TRP A 238 -7.26 -1.13 8.43
C TRP A 238 -8.01 -1.44 9.73
N TYR A 239 -7.29 -1.35 10.84
CA TYR A 239 -7.78 -1.65 12.18
C TYR A 239 -7.34 -0.55 13.14
N GLU A 240 -8.29 0.22 13.66
CA GLU A 240 -8.04 1.12 14.79
C GLU A 240 -8.14 0.31 16.08
N ILE A 241 -7.08 0.32 16.87
CA ILE A 241 -6.95 -0.54 18.06
C ILE A 241 -6.83 0.35 19.28
N LEU A 242 -7.80 0.19 20.17
CA LEU A 242 -7.98 1.02 21.34
C LEU A 242 -7.72 0.14 22.56
N GLU A 243 -6.61 0.39 23.26
CA GLU A 243 -6.27 -0.32 24.49
C GLU A 243 -6.70 0.52 25.70
N THR A 244 -7.15 -0.14 26.76
CA THR A 244 -7.63 0.56 27.94
C THR A 244 -7.41 -0.27 29.22
N THR A 245 -7.18 0.44 30.31
CA THR A 245 -7.13 -0.08 31.68
C THR A 245 -8.44 0.11 32.43
N ASP A 246 -9.36 0.92 31.90
CA ASP A 246 -10.57 1.37 32.58
C ASP A 246 -11.74 0.40 32.39
N CYS A 247 -12.75 0.54 33.25
CA CYS A 247 -13.99 -0.25 33.23
C CYS A 247 -15.22 0.56 32.77
N HIS A 248 -15.06 1.84 32.43
CA HIS A 248 -16.14 2.72 31.99
C HIS A 248 -15.83 3.33 30.62
N PHE A 249 -16.63 2.97 29.62
CA PHE A 249 -16.43 3.39 28.24
C PHE A 249 -17.65 4.13 27.74
N ASP A 250 -17.58 5.45 27.73
CA ASP A 250 -18.50 6.21 26.90
C ASP A 250 -17.83 6.48 25.55
N ALA A 251 -18.61 6.44 24.48
CA ALA A 251 -18.13 6.68 23.13
C ALA A 251 -19.02 7.69 22.42
N SER A 252 -18.41 8.61 21.69
CA SER A 252 -19.07 9.41 20.67
C SER A 252 -19.12 8.65 19.36
N ILE A 253 -20.21 8.81 18.63
CA ILE A 253 -20.35 8.28 17.28
C ILE A 253 -20.41 9.45 16.30
N SER A 254 -19.65 9.37 15.21
CA SER A 254 -19.90 10.21 14.04
C SER A 254 -20.48 9.39 12.90
N TRP A 255 -21.53 9.92 12.29
CA TRP A 255 -22.20 9.32 11.14
C TRP A 255 -22.28 10.34 10.00
N ASN A 256 -22.53 9.88 8.79
CA ASN A 256 -22.78 10.75 7.64
C ASN A 256 -24.01 10.35 6.82
N GLY A 257 -25.02 9.80 7.49
CA GLY A 257 -26.29 9.38 6.90
C GLY A 257 -26.37 7.86 6.89
N LEU A 258 -25.67 7.23 5.95
CA LEU A 258 -25.74 5.79 5.72
C LEU A 258 -24.76 4.96 6.56
N PHE A 259 -23.64 5.57 6.98
CA PHE A 259 -22.54 4.83 7.59
C PHE A 259 -22.04 5.52 8.86
N VAL A 260 -21.69 4.71 9.86
CA VAL A 260 -20.88 5.16 10.99
C VAL A 260 -19.44 5.31 10.52
N ARG A 261 -18.89 6.51 10.72
CA ARG A 261 -17.55 6.91 10.24
C ARG A 261 -16.50 6.86 11.32
N LYS A 262 -16.86 7.10 12.58
CA LYS A 262 -15.93 7.10 13.70
C LYS A 262 -16.65 6.72 14.99
N ILE A 263 -15.95 5.96 15.83
CA ILE A 263 -16.32 5.76 17.24
C ILE A 263 -15.17 6.35 18.07
N GLY A 264 -15.42 7.47 18.73
CA GLY A 264 -14.46 8.13 19.61
C GLY A 264 -14.74 7.79 21.06
N VAL A 265 -13.97 6.89 21.65
CA VAL A 265 -14.13 6.52 23.07
C VAL A 265 -13.50 7.61 23.96
N PHE A 266 -14.15 7.89 25.08
CA PHE A 266 -13.71 8.79 26.14
C PHE A 266 -13.30 7.94 27.34
N ALA A 267 -12.01 7.92 27.68
CA ALA A 267 -11.50 7.26 28.89
C ALA A 267 -10.29 8.04 29.42
N GLU A 268 -10.07 7.99 30.74
CA GLU A 268 -8.96 8.68 31.39
C GLU A 268 -7.65 7.92 31.13
N GLY A 269 -6.53 8.62 31.00
CA GLY A 269 -5.22 7.99 30.73
C GLY A 269 -5.03 7.45 29.30
N TRP A 270 -5.93 7.79 28.37
CA TRP A 270 -5.76 7.47 26.95
C TRP A 270 -4.56 8.18 26.35
N ASP A 271 -3.64 7.40 25.78
CA ASP A 271 -2.61 7.93 24.89
C ASP A 271 -3.32 8.52 23.67
N SER A 272 -3.12 9.82 23.42
CA SER A 272 -3.80 10.57 22.34
C SER A 272 -3.41 10.07 20.94
N ILE A 273 -2.40 9.21 20.87
CA ILE A 273 -1.80 8.66 19.65
C ILE A 273 -2.65 7.48 19.16
N ARG A 274 -3.62 7.76 18.28
CA ARG A 274 -4.34 6.69 17.57
C ARG A 274 -3.40 6.08 16.54
N ARG A 275 -3.17 4.78 16.62
CA ARG A 275 -2.47 4.02 15.57
C ARG A 275 -3.47 3.13 14.86
N ILE A 276 -3.49 3.24 13.55
CA ILE A 276 -4.31 2.41 12.69
C ILE A 276 -3.37 1.41 12.03
N TRP A 277 -3.67 0.13 12.12
CA TRP A 277 -2.81 -0.95 11.64
C TRP A 277 -3.42 -1.65 10.44
N SER A 278 -2.60 -2.14 9.51
CA SER A 278 -3.03 -3.02 8.41
C SER A 278 -3.50 -4.41 8.88
N SER A 279 -3.20 -4.75 10.14
CA SER A 279 -3.52 -6.01 10.79
C SER A 279 -4.22 -5.76 12.13
N PRO A 280 -5.19 -6.60 12.53
CA PRO A 280 -5.79 -6.46 13.85
C PRO A 280 -4.87 -6.92 14.99
N GLU A 281 -3.79 -7.64 14.68
CA GLU A 281 -2.76 -8.03 15.65
C GLU A 281 -1.67 -6.96 15.73
N VAL A 282 -1.65 -6.18 16.81
CA VAL A 282 -0.62 -5.15 17.03
C VAL A 282 0.74 -5.82 17.28
N PRO A 283 1.78 -5.48 16.51
CA PRO A 283 3.13 -5.93 16.82
C PRO A 283 3.63 -5.36 18.15
N LYS A 284 4.40 -6.16 18.89
CA LYS A 284 5.14 -5.66 20.06
C LYS A 284 6.27 -4.75 19.57
N LEU A 285 6.23 -3.49 19.95
CA LEU A 285 7.17 -2.46 19.51
C LEU A 285 7.59 -1.61 20.72
N ASN A 286 8.88 -1.64 21.10
CA ASN A 286 9.35 -0.75 22.14
C ASN A 286 9.50 0.69 21.61
N PRO A 287 9.43 1.71 22.47
CA PRO A 287 9.52 3.11 22.04
C PRO A 287 10.81 3.45 21.28
N TRP A 288 11.92 2.80 21.59
CA TRP A 288 13.22 3.01 20.92
C TRP A 288 13.37 2.27 19.59
N ASN A 289 12.53 1.25 19.30
CA ASN A 289 12.64 0.49 18.05
C ASN A 289 12.01 1.20 16.83
N LYS A 290 11.75 2.51 16.92
CA LYS A 290 11.12 3.29 15.85
C LYS A 290 11.74 4.67 15.69
N ASN A 291 11.76 5.16 14.47
CA ASN A 291 12.14 6.53 14.15
C ASN A 291 10.90 7.38 13.89
N HIS A 292 10.81 8.50 14.61
CA HIS A 292 9.72 9.47 14.57
C HIS A 292 8.35 8.90 14.98
N VAL A 293 7.57 9.67 15.73
CA VAL A 293 6.15 9.39 15.96
C VAL A 293 5.37 10.59 15.43
N ARG A 294 4.61 10.41 14.35
CA ARG A 294 3.53 11.34 14.03
C ARG A 294 2.26 10.80 14.68
N ASP A 295 1.40 11.71 15.10
CA ASP A 295 0.10 11.36 15.60
C ASP A 295 -0.80 10.94 14.42
N ASN A 296 -1.50 9.81 14.55
CA ASN A 296 -2.52 9.32 13.60
C ASN A 296 -2.01 8.79 12.24
N ASN A 297 -1.00 7.91 12.25
CA ASN A 297 -0.52 7.21 11.06
C ASN A 297 -1.19 5.85 10.82
N TYR A 298 -1.29 5.48 9.55
CA TYR A 298 -1.65 4.14 9.10
C TYR A 298 -0.37 3.31 8.95
N LEU A 299 -0.18 2.34 9.85
CA LEU A 299 1.02 1.52 9.94
C LEU A 299 0.78 0.12 9.38
N ASP A 300 1.79 -0.40 8.71
CA ASP A 300 1.87 -1.77 8.24
C ASP A 300 3.02 -2.52 8.92
N HIS A 301 2.89 -3.84 9.04
CA HIS A 301 3.88 -4.71 9.65
C HIS A 301 4.30 -5.83 8.70
N VAL A 302 5.52 -5.72 8.19
CA VAL A 302 6.17 -6.78 7.41
C VAL A 302 6.80 -7.77 8.36
N LYS A 303 6.10 -8.87 8.65
CA LYS A 303 6.58 -9.94 9.53
C LYS A 303 7.64 -10.80 8.82
N LEU A 304 8.82 -10.95 9.42
CA LEU A 304 9.89 -11.82 8.93
C LEU A 304 9.70 -13.22 9.50
N GLY A 305 8.89 -14.01 8.82
CA GLY A 305 8.69 -15.43 9.13
C GLY A 305 9.56 -16.35 8.26
N ALA A 306 9.55 -17.65 8.56
CA ALA A 306 10.34 -18.67 7.85
C ALA A 306 10.05 -18.77 6.33
N LYS A 307 8.93 -18.22 5.84
CA LYS A 307 8.57 -18.20 4.42
C LYS A 307 9.14 -16.99 3.67
N VAL A 308 9.65 -15.98 4.36
CA VAL A 308 10.20 -14.76 3.75
C VAL A 308 11.59 -15.09 3.22
N GLN A 309 11.74 -15.01 1.91
CA GLN A 309 12.98 -15.28 1.16
C GLN A 309 13.85 -14.02 1.02
N GLY A 310 13.28 -12.83 1.27
CA GLY A 310 14.04 -11.58 1.20
C GLY A 310 13.17 -10.35 1.45
N LEU A 311 13.83 -9.20 1.48
CA LEU A 311 13.21 -7.88 1.63
C LEU A 311 13.23 -7.15 0.29
N ILE A 312 12.12 -6.50 -0.05
CA ILE A 312 12.04 -5.59 -1.20
C ILE A 312 11.80 -4.18 -0.69
N PHE A 313 12.61 -3.23 -1.16
CA PHE A 313 12.40 -1.80 -0.95
C PHE A 313 12.25 -1.11 -2.30
N CYS A 314 11.23 -0.26 -2.43
CA CYS A 314 10.99 0.53 -3.62
C CYS A 314 11.19 2.02 -3.33
N TYR A 315 11.91 2.70 -4.22
CA TYR A 315 12.23 4.12 -4.13
C TYR A 315 11.73 4.89 -5.34
N SER A 316 11.28 6.13 -5.12
CA SER A 316 11.00 7.10 -6.19
C SER A 316 11.41 8.49 -5.73
N GLN A 317 12.11 9.23 -6.58
CA GLN A 317 12.62 10.58 -6.29
C GLN A 317 13.36 10.67 -4.93
N GLY A 318 14.18 9.67 -4.60
CA GLY A 318 14.91 9.62 -3.33
C GLY A 318 14.09 9.22 -2.10
N ASN A 319 12.77 9.06 -2.22
CA ASN A 319 11.90 8.65 -1.12
C ASN A 319 11.63 7.14 -1.17
N THR A 320 11.61 6.48 -0.01
CA THR A 320 11.08 5.12 0.10
C THR A 320 9.56 5.18 -0.10
N ILE A 321 9.01 4.40 -1.04
CA ILE A 321 7.57 4.39 -1.36
C ILE A 321 6.87 3.07 -1.04
N GLY A 322 7.64 2.01 -0.76
CA GLY A 322 7.11 0.75 -0.25
C GLY A 322 8.18 -0.22 0.22
N ILE A 323 7.78 -1.10 1.13
CA ILE A 323 8.57 -2.19 1.70
C ILE A 323 7.73 -3.46 1.62
N TYR A 324 8.34 -4.59 1.28
CA TYR A 324 7.63 -5.86 1.16
C TYR A 324 8.51 -7.04 1.58
N GLY A 325 7.94 -7.97 2.34
CA GLY A 325 8.56 -9.25 2.68
C GLY A 325 8.31 -10.27 1.57
N PHE A 326 9.30 -10.50 0.72
CA PHE A 326 9.17 -11.36 -0.46
C PHE A 326 9.06 -12.84 -0.06
N THR A 327 7.99 -13.50 -0.49
CA THR A 327 7.73 -14.93 -0.22
C THR A 327 7.62 -15.76 -1.50
N GLY A 328 7.88 -15.14 -2.66
CA GLY A 328 7.67 -15.72 -4.00
C GLY A 328 6.66 -14.93 -4.83
N ILE A 329 6.54 -15.30 -6.11
CA ILE A 329 5.55 -14.72 -7.03
C ILE A 329 4.16 -15.12 -6.55
N SER A 330 3.36 -14.14 -6.17
CA SER A 330 2.01 -14.32 -5.66
C SER A 330 1.14 -13.13 -6.06
N LYS A 331 -0.18 -13.29 -5.98
CA LYS A 331 -1.13 -12.20 -6.19
C LYS A 331 -0.85 -10.99 -5.27
N ALA A 332 -0.34 -11.24 -4.06
CA ALA A 332 0.06 -10.19 -3.13
C ALA A 332 1.28 -9.39 -3.64
N TYR A 333 2.30 -10.09 -4.17
CA TYR A 333 3.46 -9.46 -4.80
C TYR A 333 3.06 -8.64 -6.04
N GLU A 334 2.22 -9.19 -6.91
CA GLU A 334 1.72 -8.46 -8.09
C GLU A 334 0.94 -7.19 -7.71
N THR A 335 0.11 -7.28 -6.67
CA THR A 335 -0.65 -6.14 -6.13
C THR A 335 0.30 -5.07 -5.59
N PHE A 336 1.34 -5.47 -4.85
CA PHE A 336 2.38 -4.57 -4.38
C PHE A 336 3.11 -3.89 -5.55
N GLY A 337 3.50 -4.66 -6.58
CA GLY A 337 4.13 -4.15 -7.79
C GLY A 337 3.30 -3.06 -8.48
N LYS A 338 2.02 -3.33 -8.71
CA LYS A 338 1.07 -2.37 -9.29
C LYS A 338 0.96 -1.10 -8.44
N LEU A 339 0.83 -1.24 -7.12
CA LEU A 339 0.72 -0.10 -6.21
C LEU A 339 1.98 0.79 -6.24
N MET A 340 3.16 0.19 -6.25
CA MET A 340 4.43 0.95 -6.30
C MET A 340 4.56 1.71 -7.62
N ASN A 341 4.22 1.08 -8.74
CA ASN A 341 4.24 1.74 -10.05
C ASN A 341 3.25 2.92 -10.11
N GLN A 342 2.06 2.78 -9.51
CA GLN A 342 1.09 3.88 -9.41
C GLN A 342 1.63 5.05 -8.57
N ARG A 343 2.24 4.75 -7.42
CA ARG A 343 2.81 5.77 -6.50
C ARG A 343 4.02 6.49 -7.05
N ALA A 344 4.77 5.87 -7.95
CA ALA A 344 5.89 6.51 -8.60
C ALA A 344 5.46 7.70 -9.49
N HIS A 345 4.16 7.85 -9.82
CA HIS A 345 3.57 9.01 -10.51
C HIS A 345 4.42 9.53 -11.69
N ASN A 346 4.68 8.65 -12.67
CA ASN A 346 5.50 8.90 -13.86
C ASN A 346 7.01 9.14 -13.61
N SER A 347 7.47 8.99 -12.37
CA SER A 347 8.90 9.01 -12.05
C SER A 347 9.49 7.61 -12.10
N PRO A 348 10.79 7.46 -12.39
CA PRO A 348 11.47 6.17 -12.29
C PRO A 348 11.36 5.60 -10.87
N ALA A 349 11.01 4.32 -10.78
CA ALA A 349 11.03 3.54 -9.55
C ALA A 349 12.28 2.67 -9.50
N TYR A 350 12.98 2.68 -8.37
CA TYR A 350 14.19 1.91 -8.12
C TYR A 350 13.94 0.83 -7.08
N TRP A 351 14.40 -0.39 -7.37
CA TRP A 351 14.05 -1.58 -6.59
C TRP A 351 15.29 -2.20 -5.96
N PHE A 352 15.27 -2.36 -4.65
CA PHE A 352 16.23 -3.17 -3.92
C PHE A 352 15.58 -4.49 -3.56
N TYR A 353 16.27 -5.58 -3.83
CA TYR A 353 15.97 -6.87 -3.25
C TYR A 353 17.14 -7.29 -2.39
N PHE A 354 16.90 -7.66 -1.14
CA PHE A 354 17.90 -8.21 -0.23
C PHE A 354 17.47 -9.64 0.16
N PRO A 355 18.08 -10.68 -0.42
CA PRO A 355 17.76 -12.06 -0.06
C PRO A 355 18.12 -12.31 1.41
N ILE A 356 17.28 -13.05 2.13
CA ILE A 356 17.59 -13.54 3.48
C ILE A 356 17.85 -15.03 3.34
N ASN A 357 19.08 -15.45 3.65
CA ASN A 357 19.50 -16.84 3.52
C ASN A 357 18.87 -17.72 4.61
N ASN A 358 18.82 -19.03 4.38
CA ASN A 358 18.30 -19.97 5.37
C ASN A 358 19.11 -19.86 6.68
N GLY A 359 18.40 -19.61 7.79
CA GLY A 359 19.02 -19.44 9.11
C GLY A 359 19.68 -18.06 9.34
N GLU A 360 19.68 -17.18 8.34
CA GLU A 360 20.20 -15.82 8.49
C GLU A 360 19.22 -14.96 9.28
N LEU A 361 19.75 -14.24 10.28
CA LEU A 361 18.97 -13.35 11.13
C LEU A 361 19.39 -11.91 10.88
N ILE A 362 18.43 -10.99 10.92
CA ILE A 362 18.74 -9.56 10.97
C ILE A 362 19.03 -9.21 12.42
N THR A 363 20.26 -8.79 12.69
CA THR A 363 20.79 -8.61 14.05
C THR A 363 20.81 -7.15 14.49
N ALA A 364 20.87 -6.21 13.54
CA ALA A 364 20.84 -4.79 13.86
C ALA A 364 20.21 -3.96 12.74
N ALA A 365 19.69 -2.79 13.11
CA ALA A 365 19.13 -1.82 12.18
C ALA A 365 19.37 -0.38 12.65
N TRP A 366 19.55 0.52 11.69
CA TRP A 366 19.69 1.96 11.93
C TRP A 366 18.86 2.75 10.93
N ILE A 367 18.44 3.93 11.33
CA ILE A 367 17.91 4.94 10.42
C ILE A 367 18.98 5.99 10.18
N ARG A 368 19.42 6.11 8.92
CA ARG A 368 20.25 7.24 8.50
C ARG A 368 19.36 8.45 8.22
N LYS A 369 19.67 9.56 8.89
CA LYS A 369 18.99 10.85 8.71
C LYS A 369 19.99 12.00 8.74
N MET A 370 19.60 13.15 8.21
CA MET A 370 20.44 14.35 8.24
C MET A 370 20.41 14.99 9.64
N LYS A 371 21.57 15.37 10.17
CA LYS A 371 21.73 16.06 11.45
C LYS A 371 20.91 17.36 11.45
N TYR A 372 20.26 17.65 12.57
CA TYR A 372 19.50 18.88 12.80
C TYR A 372 18.33 19.13 11.82
N SER A 373 17.94 18.12 11.03
CA SER A 373 16.83 18.22 10.10
C SER A 373 15.54 17.64 10.71
N SER A 374 14.40 18.26 10.41
CA SER A 374 13.13 17.62 10.70
C SER A 374 12.96 16.41 9.79
N ALA A 375 12.42 15.31 10.31
CA ALA A 375 12.19 14.07 9.56
C ALA A 375 11.23 14.25 8.35
N LEU A 376 10.59 15.42 8.24
CA LEU A 376 9.77 15.84 7.11
C LEU A 376 10.57 16.31 5.89
N ALA A 377 11.75 16.88 6.14
CA ALA A 377 12.59 17.45 5.10
C ALA A 377 13.42 16.38 4.38
N TRP A 378 13.67 15.23 5.03
CA TRP A 378 14.54 14.18 4.52
C TRP A 378 13.99 12.77 4.81
N PRO A 379 13.72 11.95 3.77
CA PRO A 379 13.20 10.61 3.97
C PRO A 379 14.23 9.71 4.65
N PRO A 380 13.83 8.90 5.65
CA PRO A 380 14.74 8.00 6.34
C PRO A 380 15.23 6.88 5.42
N ALA A 381 16.53 6.57 5.49
CA ALA A 381 17.12 5.40 4.86
C ALA A 381 17.36 4.32 5.92
N LEU A 382 16.84 3.12 5.69
CA LEU A 382 17.03 1.99 6.62
C LEU A 382 18.35 1.30 6.29
N ALA A 383 19.20 1.16 7.30
CA ALA A 383 20.37 0.30 7.27
C ALA A 383 20.09 -0.96 8.09
N ILE A 384 20.52 -2.13 7.60
CA ILE A 384 20.44 -3.38 8.35
C ILE A 384 21.78 -4.12 8.32
N LYS A 385 22.00 -4.95 9.34
CA LYS A 385 23.11 -5.90 9.43
C LYS A 385 22.58 -7.28 9.83
N THR A 386 23.20 -8.33 9.31
CA THR A 386 22.78 -9.72 9.54
C THR A 386 23.81 -10.55 10.30
N SER A 387 23.41 -11.75 10.74
CA SER A 387 24.28 -12.74 11.39
C SER A 387 25.40 -13.25 10.49
N LEU A 388 25.25 -13.15 9.16
CA LEU A 388 26.29 -13.45 8.18
C LEU A 388 27.22 -12.25 7.92
N ARG A 389 27.19 -11.23 8.79
CA ARG A 389 27.98 -9.99 8.68
C ARG A 389 27.74 -9.20 7.39
N ARG A 390 26.64 -9.46 6.70
CA ARG A 390 26.20 -8.65 5.55
C ARG A 390 25.54 -7.38 6.04
N ASP A 391 25.74 -6.30 5.30
CA ASP A 391 25.12 -5.01 5.57
C ASP A 391 24.61 -4.36 4.28
N ILE A 392 23.53 -3.60 4.40
CA ILE A 392 22.95 -2.82 3.31
C ILE A 392 22.28 -1.57 3.86
N ILE A 393 22.35 -0.47 3.09
CA ILE A 393 21.47 0.68 3.26
C ILE A 393 20.49 0.69 2.10
N PHE A 394 19.22 0.66 2.43
CA PHE A 394 18.15 0.94 1.50
C PHE A 394 18.03 2.46 1.35
N GLY A 395 18.34 2.95 0.15
CA GLY A 395 18.14 4.35 -0.23
C GLY A 395 19.32 5.00 -0.94
N PRO A 396 19.20 6.30 -1.25
CA PRO A 396 20.21 7.06 -2.00
C PRO A 396 21.55 7.09 -1.27
N GLN A 397 22.67 6.98 -1.96
CA GLN A 397 23.99 7.08 -1.36
C GLN A 397 24.62 8.44 -1.63
N PRO A 398 24.77 9.28 -0.59
CA PRO A 398 25.46 10.56 -0.74
C PRO A 398 26.97 10.35 -0.93
N PRO A 399 27.66 11.27 -1.60
CA PRO A 399 29.12 11.31 -1.65
C PRO A 399 29.76 11.32 -0.26
N ALA A 400 30.94 10.71 -0.13
CA ALA A 400 31.63 10.53 1.14
C ALA A 400 31.90 11.85 1.90
N HIS A 401 32.17 12.95 1.18
CA HIS A 401 32.38 14.26 1.79
C HIS A 401 31.12 14.80 2.51
N LEU A 402 29.93 14.29 2.21
CA LEU A 402 28.68 14.63 2.91
C LEU A 402 28.38 13.71 4.09
N ASN A 403 29.19 12.70 4.39
CA ASN A 403 28.89 11.79 5.51
C ASN A 403 28.79 12.50 6.85
N HIS A 404 29.53 13.60 7.05
CA HIS A 404 29.55 14.36 8.30
C HIS A 404 28.21 15.04 8.65
N ILE A 405 27.32 15.26 7.67
CA ILE A 405 25.98 15.83 7.89
C ILE A 405 24.91 14.78 8.20
N TYR A 406 25.24 13.48 8.18
CA TYR A 406 24.31 12.41 8.52
C TYR A 406 24.60 11.83 9.91
N GLU A 407 23.57 11.28 10.54
CA GLU A 407 23.64 10.48 11.75
C GLU A 407 22.84 9.17 11.60
N TYR A 408 23.25 8.14 12.35
CA TYR A 408 22.60 6.83 12.36
C TYR A 408 21.94 6.60 13.71
N GLN A 409 20.62 6.60 13.72
CA GLN A 409 19.85 6.25 14.90
C GLN A 409 19.65 4.74 14.96
N ALA A 410 20.23 4.07 15.95
CA ALA A 410 19.98 2.65 16.19
C ALA A 410 18.49 2.39 16.49
N LEU A 411 17.94 1.33 15.91
CA LEU A 411 16.58 0.87 16.15
C LEU A 411 16.53 -0.36 17.06
N VAL A 412 17.65 -0.79 17.62
CA VAL A 412 17.73 -1.93 18.54
C VAL A 412 18.72 -1.62 19.65
N GLN A 413 18.51 -2.23 20.82
CA GLN A 413 19.42 -2.18 21.96
C GLN A 413 19.73 -3.59 22.46
N ASP A 414 20.72 -3.70 23.36
CA ASP A 414 21.07 -4.96 23.99
C ASP A 414 19.86 -5.60 24.67
N GLY A 415 19.64 -6.88 24.39
CA GLY A 415 18.52 -7.66 24.93
C GLY A 415 17.24 -7.68 24.09
N ASP A 416 17.10 -6.83 23.06
CA ASP A 416 15.93 -6.86 22.16
C ASP A 416 15.85 -8.18 21.35
N GLY A 417 17.01 -8.80 21.08
CA GLY A 417 17.14 -10.01 20.26
C GLY A 417 17.06 -9.74 18.76
N ALA A 418 16.92 -10.80 17.95
CA ALA A 418 16.86 -10.70 16.50
C ALA A 418 15.64 -9.91 16.01
N ILE A 419 15.80 -9.12 14.95
CA ILE A 419 14.69 -8.39 14.31
C ILE A 419 13.77 -9.41 13.63
N SER A 420 12.49 -9.38 13.99
CA SER A 420 11.42 -10.27 13.52
C SER A 420 10.44 -9.61 12.56
N GLY A 421 10.60 -8.33 12.25
CA GLY A 421 9.67 -7.59 11.41
C GLY A 421 10.01 -6.12 11.25
N ILE A 422 9.47 -5.50 10.20
CA ILE A 422 9.62 -4.07 9.89
C ILE A 422 8.24 -3.42 9.97
N VAL A 423 8.15 -2.30 10.67
CA VAL A 423 6.94 -1.46 10.76
C VAL A 423 7.14 -0.21 9.93
N HIS A 424 6.15 0.20 9.13
CA HIS A 424 6.23 1.44 8.35
C HIS A 424 4.87 2.07 8.06
N ASP A 425 4.85 3.37 7.76
CA ASP A 425 3.66 4.13 7.32
C ASP A 425 3.42 4.07 5.81
N GLY A 426 4.15 3.20 5.09
CA GLY A 426 4.11 3.14 3.64
C GLY A 426 2.73 2.93 3.06
N LEU A 427 1.85 2.15 3.67
CA LEU A 427 0.51 1.93 3.10
C LEU A 427 -0.49 3.07 3.41
N ASP A 428 -0.07 4.14 4.11
CA ASP A 428 -0.94 5.26 4.48
C ASP A 428 -1.63 5.88 3.24
N PRO A 429 -2.97 5.94 3.20
CA PRO A 429 -3.68 6.48 2.05
C PRO A 429 -3.52 8.01 1.88
N LYS A 430 -2.96 8.71 2.87
CA LYS A 430 -2.71 10.16 2.84
C LYS A 430 -1.27 10.49 2.42
N SER A 431 -0.38 9.51 2.32
CA SER A 431 1.02 9.71 1.95
C SER A 431 1.46 8.75 0.86
N THR A 432 2.23 9.24 -0.10
CA THR A 432 2.85 8.41 -1.15
C THR A 432 4.28 7.99 -0.78
N ARG A 433 4.81 8.47 0.35
CA ARG A 433 6.16 8.20 0.84
C ARG A 433 6.13 7.65 2.26
N ILE A 434 7.10 6.80 2.57
CA ILE A 434 7.37 6.29 3.92
C ILE A 434 8.16 7.35 4.68
N THR A 435 7.66 7.72 5.85
CA THR A 435 8.30 8.66 6.77
C THR A 435 8.56 8.06 8.15
N GLU A 436 7.84 7.00 8.52
CA GLU A 436 8.00 6.26 9.76
C GLU A 436 8.51 4.86 9.45
N ILE A 437 9.61 4.46 10.11
CA ILE A 437 10.17 3.12 10.03
C ILE A 437 10.54 2.68 11.45
N GLY A 438 10.14 1.46 11.79
CA GLY A 438 10.55 0.78 13.01
C GLY A 438 10.75 -0.70 12.79
N VAL A 439 11.19 -1.40 13.83
CA VAL A 439 11.44 -2.84 13.79
C VAL A 439 10.81 -3.53 15.00
N THR A 440 10.32 -4.73 14.80
CA THR A 440 9.90 -5.62 15.90
C THR A 440 11.01 -6.62 16.15
N CYS A 441 11.22 -7.01 17.40
CA CYS A 441 12.28 -7.94 17.78
C CYS A 441 11.72 -9.17 18.50
N ASN A 442 12.51 -10.24 18.51
CA ASN A 442 12.25 -11.47 19.25
C ASN A 442 13.25 -11.63 20.40
N PRO A 443 12.89 -11.26 21.64
CA PRO A 443 13.78 -11.38 22.80
C PRO A 443 14.20 -12.83 23.12
N GLY A 444 13.44 -13.82 22.67
CA GLY A 444 13.80 -15.23 22.82
C GLY A 444 14.95 -15.68 21.90
N CYS A 445 15.29 -14.88 20.90
CA CYS A 445 16.36 -15.14 19.95
C CYS A 445 17.51 -14.15 20.18
N GLN A 446 18.35 -14.44 21.17
CA GLN A 446 19.49 -13.60 21.49
C GLN A 446 20.47 -13.55 20.31
N VAL A 447 20.94 -12.35 20.01
CA VAL A 447 21.94 -12.07 18.97
C VAL A 447 23.03 -11.23 19.60
N GLU A 448 24.21 -11.22 18.98
CA GLU A 448 25.28 -10.30 19.42
C GLU A 448 24.75 -8.87 19.46
N ALA A 449 25.24 -8.11 20.45
CA ALA A 449 24.93 -6.70 20.63
C ALA A 449 25.03 -5.95 19.30
N PRO A 450 24.20 -4.91 19.06
CA PRO A 450 24.28 -4.12 17.85
C PRO A 450 25.71 -3.59 17.74
N GLY A 451 26.48 -4.14 16.81
CA GLY A 451 27.87 -3.70 16.59
C GLY A 451 27.92 -2.25 16.14
N HIS A 452 29.11 -1.75 15.82
CA HIS A 452 29.26 -0.41 15.27
C HIS A 452 28.36 -0.18 14.03
N GLU A 453 27.94 1.07 13.85
CA GLU A 453 27.27 1.52 12.63
C GLU A 453 28.06 1.03 11.41
N PRO A 454 27.40 0.58 10.34
CA PRO A 454 28.17 0.00 9.25
C PRO A 454 29.05 1.07 8.57
N GLN A 455 30.21 0.66 8.08
CA GLN A 455 31.22 1.58 7.56
C GLN A 455 30.93 1.93 6.10
N PHE A 456 30.13 2.97 5.89
CA PHE A 456 29.59 3.29 4.56
C PHE A 456 30.46 4.24 3.72
N GLY A 457 31.50 4.85 4.31
CA GLY A 457 32.41 5.75 3.61
C GLY A 457 33.51 5.08 2.78
N ARG A 458 33.54 3.73 2.72
CA ARG A 458 34.63 2.98 2.08
C ARG A 458 34.59 3.02 0.55
N TYR A 459 33.41 3.25 -0.04
CA TYR A 459 33.22 3.18 -1.48
C TYR A 459 32.95 4.57 -2.05
N GLU A 460 33.67 4.89 -3.13
CA GLU A 460 33.62 6.20 -3.74
C GLU A 460 32.36 6.33 -4.61
N CYS A 461 31.48 7.25 -4.23
CA CYS A 461 30.29 7.57 -5.01
C CYS A 461 30.71 8.12 -6.39
N PRO A 462 30.11 7.68 -7.50
CA PRO A 462 30.39 8.23 -8.82
C PRO A 462 30.12 9.74 -8.88
N GLU A 463 30.85 10.43 -9.75
CA GLU A 463 30.70 11.88 -9.95
C GLU A 463 29.27 12.26 -10.35
N ILE A 464 28.84 13.41 -9.82
CA ILE A 464 27.52 13.97 -10.05
C ILE A 464 27.70 15.19 -10.93
N TRP A 465 27.30 15.09 -12.20
CA TRP A 465 27.38 16.18 -13.16
C TRP A 465 26.07 17.00 -13.20
N GLY A 466 26.19 18.32 -13.39
CA GLY A 466 25.04 19.22 -13.63
C GLY A 466 24.23 19.61 -12.38
N ARG A 467 22.93 19.90 -12.56
CA ARG A 467 21.99 20.33 -11.48
C ARG A 467 21.39 19.17 -10.67
N SER A 468 21.99 17.97 -10.71
CA SER A 468 21.48 16.80 -9.99
C SER A 468 21.73 16.93 -8.48
N THR A 469 20.78 16.52 -7.64
CA THR A 469 20.96 16.55 -6.18
C THR A 469 21.55 15.22 -5.71
N PRO A 470 22.55 15.21 -4.81
CA PRO A 470 23.16 13.97 -4.29
C PRO A 470 22.16 12.97 -3.69
N ILE A 471 20.99 13.45 -3.31
CA ILE A 471 19.92 12.76 -2.60
C ILE A 471 19.06 11.90 -3.54
N THR A 472 19.09 12.13 -4.84
CA THR A 472 18.29 11.36 -5.82
C THR A 472 19.14 10.66 -6.85
N THR A 473 20.47 10.82 -6.78
CA THR A 473 21.37 10.51 -7.89
C THR A 473 21.77 9.06 -7.99
N TRP A 474 22.28 8.51 -6.90
CA TRP A 474 22.88 7.18 -6.91
C TRP A 474 22.30 6.32 -5.80
N TYR A 475 22.00 5.09 -6.15
CA TYR A 475 21.73 3.97 -5.27
C TYR A 475 22.87 2.98 -5.40
N MET A 476 23.14 2.20 -4.35
CA MET A 476 24.28 1.29 -4.33
C MET A 476 23.86 -0.06 -3.79
N THR A 477 24.32 -1.11 -4.46
CA THR A 477 24.32 -2.49 -3.95
C THR A 477 25.73 -3.03 -4.06
N LYS A 478 26.06 -4.00 -3.21
CA LYS A 478 27.38 -4.64 -3.17
C LYS A 478 27.22 -6.12 -2.87
N ALA A 479 28.16 -6.93 -3.36
CA ALA A 479 28.24 -8.35 -3.07
C ALA A 479 29.71 -8.82 -3.07
N SER A 480 30.00 -9.87 -2.32
CA SER A 480 31.32 -10.52 -2.40
C SER A 480 31.44 -11.33 -3.70
N LEU A 481 32.62 -11.38 -4.29
CA LEU A 481 32.91 -12.26 -5.43
C LEU A 481 33.44 -13.63 -4.99
N GLU A 482 33.90 -13.74 -3.75
CA GLU A 482 34.44 -14.98 -3.19
C GLU A 482 33.40 -16.10 -3.22
N GLY A 483 33.74 -17.21 -3.87
CA GLY A 483 32.87 -18.39 -3.99
C GLY A 483 31.68 -18.22 -4.95
N LEU A 484 31.65 -17.17 -5.75
CA LEU A 484 30.60 -16.93 -6.76
C LEU A 484 30.76 -17.92 -7.92
N HIS A 485 29.77 -18.79 -8.14
CA HIS A 485 29.82 -19.78 -9.24
C HIS A 485 28.78 -19.52 -10.34
N LYS A 486 27.67 -18.84 -10.03
CA LYS A 486 26.58 -18.58 -10.97
C LYS A 486 25.90 -17.25 -10.70
N VAL A 487 25.51 -16.57 -11.77
CA VAL A 487 24.60 -15.42 -11.72
C VAL A 487 23.35 -15.69 -12.55
N ARG A 488 22.20 -15.21 -12.07
CA ARG A 488 20.96 -15.12 -12.85
C ARG A 488 20.70 -13.67 -13.19
N VAL A 489 20.50 -13.39 -14.46
CA VAL A 489 20.44 -12.03 -15.01
C VAL A 489 19.00 -11.52 -14.99
N CYS A 490 18.78 -10.35 -14.40
CA CYS A 490 17.52 -9.63 -14.42
C CYS A 490 17.51 -8.62 -15.57
N ARG A 491 16.63 -8.81 -16.57
CA ARG A 491 16.52 -7.93 -17.75
C ARG A 491 15.20 -7.17 -17.80
N ASP A 492 15.28 -5.91 -18.19
CA ASP A 492 14.11 -5.07 -18.45
C ASP A 492 13.70 -5.15 -19.93
N LEU A 493 12.82 -6.10 -20.26
CA LEU A 493 12.37 -6.33 -21.63
C LEU A 493 11.43 -5.24 -22.17
N GLU A 494 10.92 -4.36 -21.29
CA GLU A 494 10.04 -3.24 -21.70
C GLU A 494 10.83 -2.12 -22.39
N LYS A 495 12.15 -2.04 -22.14
CA LYS A 495 13.02 -1.08 -22.82
C LYS A 495 13.55 -1.66 -24.13
N SER A 496 13.62 -0.82 -25.16
CA SER A 496 14.08 -1.20 -26.51
C SER A 496 15.47 -1.86 -26.52
N HIS A 497 16.39 -1.36 -25.69
CA HIS A 497 17.77 -1.86 -25.56
C HIS A 497 17.93 -3.00 -24.56
N ARG A 498 16.84 -3.42 -23.89
CA ARG A 498 16.77 -4.60 -22.99
C ARG A 498 17.93 -4.69 -21.97
N PRO A 499 18.14 -3.64 -21.15
CA PRO A 499 19.28 -3.59 -20.24
C PRO A 499 19.22 -4.70 -19.19
N CYS A 500 20.40 -5.15 -18.78
CA CYS A 500 20.58 -5.91 -17.55
C CYS A 500 20.48 -4.92 -16.38
N ILE A 501 19.43 -5.04 -15.58
CA ILE A 501 19.15 -4.11 -14.48
C ILE A 501 19.61 -4.65 -13.12
N GLY A 502 19.84 -5.96 -12.99
CA GLY A 502 20.31 -6.57 -11.76
C GLY A 502 20.74 -8.02 -11.93
N LEU A 503 21.32 -8.59 -10.87
CA LEU A 503 21.84 -9.96 -10.81
C LEU A 503 21.43 -10.61 -9.49
N LEU A 504 21.01 -11.86 -9.56
CA LEU A 504 20.99 -12.77 -8.41
C LEU A 504 22.26 -13.61 -8.45
N LEU A 505 23.03 -13.55 -7.37
CA LEU A 505 24.33 -14.21 -7.24
C LEU A 505 24.16 -15.48 -6.43
N TYR A 506 24.67 -16.60 -6.94
CA TYR A 506 24.64 -17.90 -6.27
C TYR A 506 26.07 -18.34 -5.96
N TYR A 507 26.29 -18.64 -4.69
CA TYR A 507 27.58 -19.10 -4.17
C TYR A 507 27.58 -20.62 -4.00
N GLU A 508 28.76 -21.24 -4.03
CA GLU A 508 28.90 -22.70 -3.91
C GLU A 508 28.28 -23.26 -2.62
N GLU A 509 28.31 -22.49 -1.53
CA GLU A 509 27.72 -22.82 -0.23
C GLU A 509 26.18 -22.72 -0.19
N GLY A 510 25.53 -22.41 -1.33
CA GLY A 510 24.09 -22.21 -1.41
C GLY A 510 23.61 -20.84 -0.93
N ARG A 511 24.53 -19.95 -0.51
CA ARG A 511 24.23 -18.55 -0.23
C ARG A 511 23.73 -17.84 -1.50
N ILE A 512 22.82 -16.89 -1.32
CA ILE A 512 22.31 -16.02 -2.37
C ILE A 512 22.53 -14.56 -1.98
N GLU A 513 23.02 -13.76 -2.92
CA GLU A 513 23.11 -12.30 -2.82
C GLU A 513 22.48 -11.65 -4.07
N SER A 514 22.38 -10.33 -4.06
CA SER A 514 21.78 -9.55 -5.13
C SER A 514 22.60 -8.31 -5.42
N LEU A 515 22.63 -7.91 -6.69
CA LEU A 515 23.33 -6.73 -7.17
C LEU A 515 22.46 -6.00 -8.20
N GLY A 516 22.45 -4.67 -8.19
CA GLY A 516 21.55 -3.84 -8.98
C GLY A 516 20.09 -4.00 -8.55
N GLN A 517 19.18 -4.00 -9.52
CA GLN A 517 17.73 -4.06 -9.36
C GLN A 517 17.17 -5.42 -9.77
N VAL A 518 17.04 -6.32 -8.80
CA VAL A 518 16.39 -7.63 -9.02
C VAL A 518 14.89 -7.51 -8.82
N ARG A 519 14.13 -8.01 -9.81
CA ARG A 519 12.67 -7.90 -9.88
C ARG A 519 12.07 -9.18 -10.47
N TRP A 520 11.00 -9.69 -9.85
CA TRP A 520 10.31 -10.90 -10.30
C TRP A 520 9.21 -10.63 -11.33
N ASP A 521 8.84 -9.36 -11.54
CA ASP A 521 8.01 -8.91 -12.65
C ASP A 521 8.83 -8.59 -13.92
N ARG A 522 10.09 -9.02 -13.95
CA ARG A 522 11.06 -8.85 -15.04
C ARG A 522 11.64 -10.20 -15.46
N ASP A 523 12.38 -10.21 -16.56
CA ASP A 523 12.97 -11.44 -17.09
C ASP A 523 14.14 -11.89 -16.22
N LEU A 524 14.05 -13.12 -15.69
CA LEU A 524 15.03 -13.79 -14.84
C LEU A 524 15.36 -15.20 -15.38
N THR A 525 15.25 -15.41 -16.69
CA THR A 525 15.38 -16.75 -17.30
C THR A 525 16.82 -17.15 -17.64
N HIS A 526 17.75 -16.19 -17.65
CA HIS A 526 19.12 -16.41 -18.12
C HIS A 526 20.12 -16.57 -16.98
N ASP A 527 20.77 -17.74 -16.93
CA ASP A 527 21.84 -18.07 -15.99
C ASP A 527 23.21 -18.06 -16.69
N VAL A 528 24.23 -17.52 -16.02
CA VAL A 528 25.63 -17.50 -16.49
C VAL A 528 26.53 -18.06 -15.40
N LEU A 529 27.45 -18.96 -15.77
CA LEU A 529 28.41 -19.57 -14.85
C LEU A 529 29.75 -18.83 -14.87
N ALA A 530 30.45 -18.85 -13.73
CA ALA A 530 31.84 -18.39 -13.62
C ALA A 530 32.79 -19.20 -14.55
N PRO A 531 33.88 -18.59 -15.07
CA PRO A 531 34.25 -17.17 -14.99
C PRO A 531 33.40 -16.28 -15.93
N MET A 532 33.29 -14.99 -15.63
CA MET A 532 32.32 -14.07 -16.25
C MET A 532 32.90 -12.70 -16.65
N TYR A 533 32.25 -12.05 -17.61
CA TYR A 533 32.48 -10.66 -18.01
C TYR A 533 31.20 -9.83 -17.91
N ILE A 534 31.35 -8.56 -17.52
CA ILE A 534 30.32 -7.54 -17.59
C ILE A 534 30.47 -6.78 -18.90
N GLU A 535 29.42 -6.76 -19.71
CA GLU A 535 29.34 -5.95 -20.92
C GLU A 535 28.60 -4.64 -20.61
N LYS A 536 29.25 -3.52 -20.91
CA LYS A 536 28.74 -2.16 -20.72
C LYS A 536 28.27 -1.61 -22.07
N GLY A 537 27.21 -0.81 -22.03
CA GLY A 537 26.74 -0.03 -23.16
C GLY A 537 26.52 1.42 -22.76
N ASN A 538 26.31 2.30 -23.74
CA ASN A 538 25.95 3.69 -23.52
C ASN A 538 24.78 4.06 -24.43
N ILE A 539 23.78 4.74 -23.88
CA ILE A 539 22.64 5.31 -24.61
C ILE A 539 22.41 6.72 -24.11
N ASP A 540 22.35 7.69 -25.02
CA ASP A 540 22.10 9.10 -24.72
C ASP A 540 23.05 9.67 -23.64
N GLY A 541 24.31 9.23 -23.64
CA GLY A 541 25.31 9.65 -22.67
C GLY A 541 25.18 9.00 -21.29
N LYS A 542 24.26 8.05 -21.11
CA LYS A 542 24.11 7.26 -19.89
C LYS A 542 24.65 5.85 -20.09
N ASP A 543 25.58 5.47 -19.22
CA ASP A 543 26.08 4.11 -19.17
C ASP A 543 24.99 3.17 -18.63
N TYR A 544 24.94 1.96 -19.16
CA TYR A 544 24.08 0.89 -18.68
C TYR A 544 24.79 -0.46 -18.80
N ILE A 545 24.30 -1.47 -18.08
CA ILE A 545 24.82 -2.84 -18.22
C ILE A 545 24.05 -3.56 -19.33
N LYS A 546 24.75 -3.94 -20.40
CA LYS A 546 24.17 -4.63 -21.55
C LYS A 546 23.95 -6.12 -21.26
N GLY A 547 24.84 -6.74 -20.51
CA GLY A 547 24.69 -8.13 -20.09
C GLY A 547 25.88 -8.68 -19.32
N ILE A 548 25.72 -9.92 -18.86
CA ILE A 548 26.80 -10.75 -18.33
C ILE A 548 27.01 -11.89 -19.30
N GLN A 549 28.27 -12.19 -19.60
CA GLN A 549 28.65 -13.27 -20.50
C GLN A 549 29.67 -14.18 -19.81
N ARG A 550 29.68 -15.46 -20.20
CA ARG A 550 30.69 -16.40 -19.74
C ARG A 550 32.02 -16.09 -20.42
N ASP A 551 33.12 -16.21 -19.67
CA ASP A 551 34.46 -16.23 -20.21
C ASP A 551 34.62 -17.47 -21.09
N THR A 552 34.55 -17.26 -22.41
CA THR A 552 34.84 -18.27 -23.41
C THR A 552 36.16 -17.89 -24.06
N ALA A 553 37.03 -18.88 -24.30
CA ALA A 553 38.41 -18.71 -24.79
C ALA A 553 38.53 -18.17 -26.23
N PHE A 554 37.56 -17.36 -26.69
CA PHE A 554 37.62 -16.66 -27.96
C PHE A 554 38.54 -15.43 -27.84
N THR A 555 39.50 -15.32 -28.75
CA THR A 555 40.26 -14.10 -29.01
C THR A 555 39.33 -13.08 -29.68
N TRP A 556 39.00 -12.00 -28.98
CA TRP A 556 38.09 -10.96 -29.47
C TRP A 556 38.85 -9.79 -30.12
N PRO A 557 38.23 -9.04 -31.04
CA PRO A 557 38.81 -7.83 -31.63
C PRO A 557 39.11 -6.76 -30.57
N GLU A 558 40.25 -6.07 -30.69
CA GLU A 558 40.73 -5.05 -29.72
C GLU A 558 39.70 -3.93 -29.43
N SER A 559 38.79 -3.64 -30.37
CA SER A 559 37.75 -2.61 -30.20
C SER A 559 36.62 -3.00 -29.23
N GLU A 560 36.42 -4.29 -28.92
CA GLU A 560 35.39 -4.75 -27.95
C GLU A 560 35.90 -4.78 -26.51
N VAL A 561 37.22 -4.73 -26.30
CA VAL A 561 37.87 -4.89 -25.00
C VAL A 561 37.52 -3.75 -24.03
N SER A 562 37.31 -2.53 -24.51
CA SER A 562 36.96 -1.37 -23.67
C SER A 562 35.54 -1.42 -23.08
N THR A 563 34.64 -2.20 -23.69
CA THR A 563 33.24 -2.33 -23.26
C THR A 563 33.01 -3.50 -22.30
N ARG A 564 34.00 -4.39 -22.15
CA ARG A 564 33.90 -5.60 -21.33
C ARG A 564 34.85 -5.56 -20.15
N GLN A 565 34.36 -5.90 -18.97
CA GLN A 565 35.14 -5.95 -17.73
C GLN A 565 35.10 -7.36 -17.14
N LYS A 566 36.26 -8.00 -16.96
CA LYS A 566 36.35 -9.33 -16.30
C LYS A 566 35.91 -9.22 -14.85
N ILE A 567 35.10 -10.16 -14.40
CA ILE A 567 34.78 -10.33 -12.98
C ILE A 567 35.88 -11.22 -12.37
N PRO A 568 36.69 -10.72 -11.41
CA PRO A 568 37.68 -11.53 -10.72
C PRO A 568 37.01 -12.53 -9.77
N GLU A 569 37.76 -13.54 -9.34
CA GLU A 569 37.28 -14.56 -8.40
C GLU A 569 37.11 -14.03 -6.97
N ASN A 570 37.85 -12.99 -6.60
CA ASN A 570 37.86 -12.41 -5.26
C ASN A 570 37.65 -10.88 -5.31
N GLY A 571 37.25 -10.30 -4.18
CA GLY A 571 36.96 -8.87 -4.05
C GLY A 571 35.47 -8.59 -3.82
N THR A 572 35.13 -7.31 -3.73
CA THR A 572 33.76 -6.83 -3.62
C THR A 572 33.33 -6.16 -4.92
N ILE A 573 32.24 -6.62 -5.53
CA ILE A 573 31.60 -5.95 -6.66
C ILE A 573 30.55 -4.96 -6.16
N ILE A 574 30.52 -3.77 -6.77
CA ILE A 574 29.59 -2.70 -6.43
C ILE A 574 28.88 -2.23 -7.69
N TRP A 575 27.57 -2.10 -7.61
CA TRP A 575 26.74 -1.56 -8.67
C TRP A 575 26.04 -0.31 -8.16
N TRP A 576 26.42 0.81 -8.76
CA TRP A 576 25.77 2.10 -8.64
C TRP A 576 24.72 2.26 -9.73
N PHE A 577 23.47 2.54 -9.37
CA PHE A 577 22.39 2.73 -10.33
C PHE A 577 21.55 3.94 -9.93
N GLY A 578 20.93 4.61 -10.91
CA GLY A 578 20.12 5.79 -10.63
C GLY A 578 19.73 6.54 -11.90
N HIS A 579 19.36 7.81 -11.78
CA HIS A 579 18.87 8.58 -12.94
C HIS A 579 19.98 8.92 -13.93
N LEU A 580 21.24 8.82 -13.51
CA LEU A 580 22.44 9.04 -14.34
C LEU A 580 22.87 7.79 -15.12
N GLY A 581 22.26 6.63 -14.88
CA GLY A 581 22.63 5.36 -15.53
C GLY A 581 23.17 4.36 -14.51
N ASP A 582 24.10 3.52 -14.95
CA ASP A 582 24.72 2.45 -14.17
C ASP A 582 26.25 2.55 -14.18
N LYS A 583 26.88 2.27 -13.05
CA LYS A 583 28.33 2.14 -12.93
C LYS A 583 28.69 0.95 -12.05
N VAL A 584 29.48 0.03 -12.57
CA VAL A 584 30.00 -1.11 -11.82
C VAL A 584 31.49 -0.93 -11.55
N VAL A 585 31.88 -1.11 -10.29
CA VAL A 585 33.25 -0.98 -9.80
C VAL A 585 33.57 -2.22 -8.96
N ILE A 586 34.81 -2.70 -9.04
CA ILE A 586 35.28 -3.88 -8.29
C ILE A 586 36.44 -3.44 -7.41
N TYR A 587 36.30 -3.69 -6.12
CA TYR A 587 37.31 -3.37 -5.11
C TYR A 587 38.01 -4.65 -4.69
N LYS A 588 39.34 -4.60 -4.58
CA LYS A 588 40.10 -5.68 -3.94
C LYS A 588 39.84 -5.63 -2.44
N ASP A 589 39.62 -6.79 -1.82
CA ASP A 589 39.56 -6.86 -0.37
C ASP A 589 40.95 -6.55 0.20
N PRO A 590 41.04 -5.92 1.38
CA PRO A 590 42.34 -5.68 2.00
C PRO A 590 42.98 -7.05 2.27
N GLU A 591 44.25 -7.21 1.95
CA GLU A 591 44.98 -8.40 2.39
C GLU A 591 44.86 -8.50 3.91
N SER A 592 44.33 -9.63 4.37
CA SER A 592 44.01 -9.96 5.76
C SER A 592 45.25 -9.99 6.65
#